data_AF-A0A6P0U4B7-F1
#
_entry.id   AF-A0A6P0U4B7-F1
#
_cell.length_a   1.000
_cell.length_b   1.000
_cell.length_c   1.000
_cell.angle_alpha   90.00
_cell.angle_beta   90.00
_cell.angle_gamma   90.00
#
_symmetry.space_group_name_H-M   'P 1'
#
loop_
_entity.id
_entity.type
_entity.pdbx_description
1 polymer ?
#
loop_
_entity_poly.entity_id
_entity_poly.type
_entity_poly.pdbx_seq_one_letter_code
_entity_poly.pdbx_strand_id
1 'polypeptide(L)'
;MNLICTNDGDIPLWMRIGSGNESDQKQFAKAMKEFKNQLNFDSLIVADSALYTQENIQLLTNIKWLSRVPVRIKAAHKLVQEIDGEDLNPSQIKGYKYQELSKTYGGIQQRWLIVESQLRRESDLKNLDKKIQKEPVEVDKKLRTLKSEKFACLPDAETATKKLLTNFLYHELREINVQEVESKSDSYFPYQVEVKVSLRESKIELEKKHWSIYFGNKRPR
;
A
#
# COMPACT_ATOMS: atom_id res chain seq x y z
N MET A 1 17.77 2.33 14.22
CA MET A 1 18.73 3.46 14.14
C MET A 1 18.03 4.59 13.40
N ASN A 2 18.07 5.82 13.92
CA ASN A 2 17.45 6.99 13.30
C ASN A 2 18.53 7.97 12.84
N LEU A 3 18.41 8.49 11.62
CA LEU A 3 19.39 9.36 10.98
C LEU A 3 18.69 10.56 10.34
N ILE A 4 19.28 11.75 10.46
CA ILE A 4 18.89 12.95 9.73
C ILE A 4 20.11 13.41 8.93
N CYS A 5 19.95 13.54 7.63
CA CYS A 5 21.02 13.96 6.71
C CYS A 5 20.72 15.32 6.07
N THR A 6 21.73 15.88 5.41
CA THR A 6 21.59 16.94 4.42
C THR A 6 20.67 16.53 3.26
N ASN A 7 20.21 17.50 2.46
CA ASN A 7 19.24 17.27 1.39
C ASN A 7 19.70 16.28 0.31
N ASP A 8 21.00 16.21 0.05
CA ASP A 8 21.65 15.23 -0.84
C ASP A 8 21.82 13.85 -0.20
N GLY A 9 21.65 13.74 1.12
CA GLY A 9 21.81 12.50 1.87
C GLY A 9 23.25 12.18 2.27
N ASP A 10 24.22 12.98 1.83
CA ASP A 10 25.64 12.67 1.93
C ASP A 10 26.24 12.92 3.32
N ILE A 11 25.70 13.88 4.07
CA ILE A 11 26.24 14.27 5.38
C ILE A 11 25.19 14.02 6.48
N PRO A 12 25.47 13.11 7.44
CA PRO A 12 24.61 12.94 8.60
C PRO A 12 24.78 14.13 9.55
N LEU A 13 23.68 14.84 9.82
CA LEU A 13 23.63 15.97 10.75
C LEU A 13 23.27 15.53 12.17
N TRP A 14 22.54 14.43 12.29
CA TRP A 14 22.11 13.91 13.58
C TRP A 14 21.84 12.42 13.49
N MET A 15 22.20 11.71 14.55
CA MET A 15 22.03 10.27 14.66
C MET A 15 21.56 9.90 16.05
N ARG A 16 20.64 8.94 16.12
CA ARG A 16 20.28 8.27 17.36
C ARG A 16 20.29 6.76 17.18
N ILE A 17 20.98 6.11 18.10
CA ILE A 17 20.95 4.66 18.26
C ILE A 17 19.77 4.33 19.18
N GLY A 18 18.80 3.59 18.64
CA GLY A 18 17.63 3.13 19.40
C GLY A 18 17.86 1.74 19.99
N SER A 19 17.00 1.35 20.92
CA SER A 19 16.96 -0.02 21.45
C SER A 19 16.06 -0.92 20.59
N GLY A 20 16.35 -2.22 20.48
CA GLY A 20 15.60 -3.16 19.64
C GLY A 20 14.12 -3.35 20.04
N ASN A 21 13.73 -2.88 21.23
CA ASN A 21 12.35 -2.92 21.72
C ASN A 21 11.55 -1.63 21.43
N GLU A 22 12.17 -0.65 20.77
CA GLU A 22 11.55 0.65 20.50
C GLU A 22 10.80 0.64 19.17
N SER A 23 9.56 1.13 19.17
CA SER A 23 8.80 1.34 17.92
C SER A 23 9.32 2.59 17.21
N ASP A 24 9.95 2.42 16.04
CA ASP A 24 10.47 3.52 15.22
C ASP A 24 9.44 4.63 14.98
N GLN A 25 8.17 4.24 14.77
CA GLN A 25 7.06 5.15 14.54
C GLN A 25 6.80 6.13 15.69
N LYS A 26 6.97 5.69 16.95
CA LYS A 26 6.77 6.50 18.16
C LYS A 26 8.01 7.37 18.48
N GLN A 27 9.18 6.92 18.05
CA GLN A 27 10.46 7.59 18.30
C GLN A 27 10.67 8.79 17.36
N PHE A 28 10.11 8.72 16.15
CA PHE A 28 10.39 9.69 15.08
C PHE A 28 10.05 11.13 15.46
N ALA A 29 8.84 11.40 15.99
CA ALA A 29 8.48 12.76 16.41
C ALA A 29 9.32 13.28 17.58
N LYS A 30 9.76 12.39 18.48
CA LYS A 30 10.65 12.74 19.58
C LYS A 30 12.04 13.12 19.07
N ALA A 31 12.61 12.32 18.18
CA ALA A 31 13.88 12.59 17.51
C ALA A 31 13.86 13.95 16.78
N MET A 32 12.77 14.26 16.10
CA MET A 32 12.58 15.53 15.40
C MET A 32 12.52 16.75 16.33
N LYS A 33 11.87 16.60 17.49
CA LYS A 33 11.86 17.63 18.52
C LYS A 33 13.25 17.83 19.13
N GLU A 34 13.94 16.74 19.47
CA GLU A 34 15.30 16.76 20.00
C GLU A 34 16.27 17.43 19.02
N PHE A 35 16.23 17.03 17.75
CA PHE A 35 17.00 17.63 16.67
C PHE A 35 16.77 19.15 16.57
N LYS A 36 15.51 19.58 16.55
CA LYS A 36 15.16 21.01 16.47
C LYS A 36 15.60 21.81 17.70
N ASN A 37 15.56 21.21 18.89
CA ASN A 37 16.03 21.87 20.11
C ASN A 37 17.56 22.00 20.14
N GLN A 38 18.27 21.07 19.50
CA GLN A 38 19.74 21.08 19.43
C GLN A 38 20.28 21.96 18.29
N LEU A 39 19.51 22.14 17.22
CA LEU A 39 19.93 22.86 16.02
C LEU A 39 18.87 23.89 15.60
N ASN A 40 19.22 25.17 15.75
CA ASN A 40 18.36 26.27 15.34
C ASN A 40 18.59 26.62 13.86
N PHE A 41 17.93 25.87 12.96
CA PHE A 41 17.95 26.15 11.53
C PHE A 41 16.53 26.08 10.94
N ASP A 42 16.21 26.99 10.03
CA ASP A 42 14.93 27.00 9.33
C ASP A 42 14.92 25.99 8.17
N SER A 43 14.80 24.71 8.48
CA SER A 43 14.75 23.61 7.50
C SER A 43 13.36 23.06 7.30
N LEU A 44 13.12 22.54 6.09
CA LEU A 44 12.05 21.60 5.80
C LEU A 44 12.58 20.18 6.03
N ILE A 45 11.95 19.42 6.91
CA ILE A 45 12.36 18.04 7.17
C ILE A 45 11.52 17.09 6.33
N VAL A 46 12.16 16.27 5.50
CA VAL A 46 11.49 15.24 4.69
C VAL A 46 11.62 13.90 5.42
N ALA A 47 10.50 13.21 5.62
CA ALA A 47 10.48 11.91 6.28
C ALA A 47 9.56 10.92 5.55
N ASP A 48 9.76 9.63 5.80
CA ASP A 48 8.90 8.59 5.25
C ASP A 48 7.48 8.62 5.83
N SER A 49 6.63 7.71 5.34
CA SER A 49 5.21 7.64 5.73
C SER A 49 4.96 7.18 7.17
N ALA A 50 5.96 6.63 7.87
CA ALA A 50 5.82 6.25 9.27
C ALA A 50 5.71 7.49 10.18
N LEU A 51 6.28 8.63 9.78
CA LEU A 51 6.07 9.91 10.46
C LEU A 51 4.59 10.28 10.55
N TYR A 52 3.79 9.91 9.55
CA TYR A 52 2.42 10.36 9.38
C TYR A 52 1.43 9.58 10.26
N THR A 53 1.43 9.88 11.57
CA THR A 53 0.40 9.44 12.54
C THR A 53 -0.30 10.64 13.15
N GLN A 54 -1.48 10.42 13.72
CA GLN A 54 -2.21 11.50 14.39
C GLN A 54 -1.37 12.12 15.52
N GLU A 55 -0.73 11.30 16.34
CA GLU A 55 0.11 11.72 17.47
C GLU A 55 1.32 12.51 16.98
N ASN A 56 2.05 11.98 15.99
CA ASN A 56 3.24 12.62 15.45
C ASN A 56 2.91 13.97 14.82
N ILE A 57 1.82 14.07 14.06
CA ILE A 57 1.41 15.32 13.40
C ILE A 57 1.09 16.40 14.44
N GLN A 58 0.42 16.04 15.54
CA GLN A 58 0.13 16.96 16.64
C GLN A 58 1.42 17.45 17.33
N LEU A 59 2.42 16.59 17.47
CA LEU A 59 3.71 16.94 18.07
C LEU A 59 4.56 17.87 17.18
N LEU A 60 4.33 17.87 15.86
CA LEU A 60 5.17 18.54 14.86
C LEU A 60 4.55 19.84 14.31
N THR A 61 3.52 20.39 14.96
CA THR A 61 2.83 21.63 14.56
C THR A 61 3.77 22.82 14.38
N ASN A 62 4.83 22.90 15.19
CA ASN A 62 5.80 24.01 15.16
C ASN A 62 7.01 23.75 14.24
N ILE A 63 7.05 22.65 13.49
CA ILE A 63 8.17 22.24 12.65
C ILE A 63 7.72 22.21 11.19
N LYS A 64 8.54 22.68 10.25
CA LYS A 64 8.28 22.52 8.82
C LYS A 64 8.71 21.11 8.42
N TRP A 65 7.79 20.32 7.89
CA TRP A 65 8.08 18.96 7.45
C TRP A 65 7.25 18.58 6.22
N LEU A 66 7.69 17.54 5.52
CA LEU A 66 7.03 16.91 4.38
C LEU A 66 7.12 15.39 4.55
N SER A 67 6.00 14.70 4.44
CA SER A 67 5.96 13.23 4.46
C SER A 67 4.89 12.70 3.51
N ARG A 68 5.06 11.46 3.07
CA ARG A 68 4.06 10.74 2.29
C ARG A 68 2.88 10.35 3.18
N VAL A 69 1.66 10.70 2.77
CA VAL A 69 0.44 10.26 3.42
C VAL A 69 0.21 8.77 3.12
N PRO A 70 0.14 7.89 4.13
CA PRO A 70 -0.12 6.47 3.91
C PRO A 70 -1.49 6.22 3.28
N VAL A 71 -1.55 5.43 2.21
CA VAL A 71 -2.82 5.06 1.53
C VAL A 71 -3.76 4.27 2.46
N ARG A 72 -3.24 3.65 3.53
CA ARG A 72 -4.07 2.99 4.58
C ARG A 72 -5.01 3.95 5.32
N ILE A 73 -4.78 5.26 5.26
CA ILE A 73 -5.67 6.26 5.84
C ILE A 73 -6.92 6.36 4.98
N LYS A 74 -8.10 6.14 5.55
CA LYS A 74 -9.38 6.09 4.82
C LYS A 74 -9.57 7.27 3.86
N ALA A 75 -9.28 8.49 4.32
CA ALA A 75 -9.40 9.69 3.49
C ALA A 75 -8.42 9.68 2.30
N ALA A 76 -7.19 9.21 2.50
CA ALA A 76 -6.20 9.07 1.43
C ALA A 76 -6.58 7.94 0.46
N HIS A 77 -7.05 6.81 0.99
CA HIS A 77 -7.54 5.70 0.17
C HIS A 77 -8.66 6.12 -0.77
N LYS A 78 -9.68 6.79 -0.21
CA LYS A 78 -10.83 7.30 -0.96
C LYS A 78 -10.39 8.30 -2.03
N LEU A 79 -9.47 9.19 -1.69
CA LEU A 79 -8.91 10.17 -2.62
C LEU A 79 -8.24 9.52 -3.85
N VAL A 80 -7.43 8.47 -3.63
CA VAL A 80 -6.75 7.74 -4.71
C VAL A 80 -7.74 7.03 -5.63
N GLN A 81 -8.89 6.61 -5.10
CA GLN A 81 -9.95 5.96 -5.88
C GLN A 81 -10.74 6.94 -6.73
N GLU A 82 -11.09 8.09 -6.17
CA GLU A 82 -11.98 9.09 -6.79
C GLU A 82 -11.27 9.96 -7.83
N ILE A 83 -9.97 10.19 -7.69
CA ILE A 83 -9.23 11.09 -8.59
C ILE A 83 -8.73 10.35 -9.82
N ASP A 84 -9.01 10.95 -10.96
CA ASP A 84 -8.49 10.54 -12.25
C ASP A 84 -7.34 11.45 -12.69
N GLY A 85 -6.48 10.94 -13.58
CA GLY A 85 -5.28 11.66 -14.00
C GLY A 85 -5.51 12.93 -14.81
N GLU A 86 -6.75 13.11 -15.25
CA GLU A 86 -7.23 14.32 -15.93
C GLU A 86 -7.51 15.44 -14.93
N ASP A 87 -7.80 15.12 -13.67
CA ASP A 87 -8.01 16.10 -12.60
C ASP A 87 -6.71 16.75 -12.11
N LEU A 88 -5.54 16.24 -12.55
CA LEU A 88 -4.24 16.78 -12.14
C LEU A 88 -3.73 17.85 -13.09
N ASN A 89 -3.27 18.94 -12.50
CA ASN A 89 -2.65 20.04 -13.24
C ASN A 89 -1.21 19.67 -13.64
N PRO A 90 -0.77 20.01 -14.87
CA PRO A 90 0.62 19.85 -15.25
C PRO A 90 1.53 20.69 -14.35
N SER A 91 2.66 20.11 -13.95
CA SER A 91 3.69 20.83 -13.21
C SER A 91 4.70 21.51 -14.16
N GLN A 92 5.51 22.42 -13.61
CA GLN A 92 6.65 22.99 -14.34
C GLN A 92 7.73 21.94 -14.63
N ILE A 93 7.74 20.83 -13.88
CA ILE A 93 8.66 19.71 -14.09
C ILE A 93 8.04 18.75 -15.11
N LYS A 94 8.77 18.52 -16.20
CA LYS A 94 8.33 17.63 -17.28
C LYS A 94 8.05 16.22 -16.73
N GLY A 95 6.89 15.66 -17.11
CA GLY A 95 6.47 14.33 -16.69
C GLY A 95 5.87 14.26 -15.29
N TYR A 96 5.61 15.42 -14.65
CA TYR A 96 4.92 15.48 -13.37
C TYR A 96 3.62 16.27 -13.48
N LYS A 97 2.58 15.76 -12.81
CA LYS A 97 1.30 16.44 -12.60
C LYS A 97 0.97 16.46 -11.12
N TYR A 98 0.18 17.42 -10.68
CA TYR A 98 -0.21 17.53 -9.29
C TYR A 98 -1.56 18.20 -9.07
N GLN A 99 -2.11 18.01 -7.88
CA GLN A 99 -3.27 18.73 -7.38
C GLN A 99 -3.10 19.02 -5.89
N GLU A 100 -3.41 20.25 -5.48
CA GLU A 100 -3.44 20.66 -4.07
C GLU A 100 -4.86 20.53 -3.51
N LEU A 101 -4.98 20.01 -2.29
CA LEU A 101 -6.24 19.85 -1.58
C LEU A 101 -6.09 20.23 -0.11
N SER A 102 -7.12 20.86 0.46
CA SER A 102 -7.22 21.04 1.91
C SER A 102 -7.94 19.84 2.54
N LYS A 103 -7.32 19.20 3.52
CA LYS A 103 -7.88 18.07 4.26
C LYS A 103 -7.58 18.22 5.75
N THR A 104 -8.41 17.64 6.61
CA THR A 104 -8.18 17.64 8.05
C THR A 104 -7.88 16.22 8.50
N TYR A 105 -6.75 16.03 9.19
CA TYR A 105 -6.36 14.76 9.78
C TYR A 105 -5.66 15.01 11.13
N GLY A 106 -6.00 14.20 12.14
CA GLY A 106 -5.50 14.39 13.50
C GLY A 106 -5.90 15.71 14.16
N GLY A 107 -7.01 16.31 13.73
CA GLY A 107 -7.51 17.60 14.21
C GLY A 107 -6.77 18.82 13.64
N ILE A 108 -5.86 18.62 12.69
CA ILE A 108 -5.08 19.69 12.06
C ILE A 108 -5.50 19.82 10.61
N GLN A 109 -5.72 21.05 10.14
CA GLN A 109 -5.95 21.34 8.73
C GLN A 109 -4.62 21.24 7.96
N GLN A 110 -4.66 20.59 6.82
CA GLN A 110 -3.50 20.12 6.08
C GLN A 110 -3.63 20.41 4.60
N ARG A 111 -2.50 20.69 3.96
CA ARG A 111 -2.39 20.86 2.52
C ARG A 111 -1.81 19.60 1.88
N TRP A 112 -2.69 18.75 1.38
CA TRP A 112 -2.30 17.55 0.66
C TRP A 112 -1.93 17.89 -0.77
N LEU A 113 -0.83 17.32 -1.24
CA LEU A 113 -0.34 17.43 -2.61
C LEU A 113 -0.37 16.04 -3.22
N ILE A 114 -1.28 15.83 -4.16
CA ILE A 114 -1.30 14.61 -4.97
C ILE A 114 -0.32 14.82 -6.10
N VAL A 115 0.58 13.88 -6.32
CA VAL A 115 1.60 13.94 -7.36
C VAL A 115 1.57 12.67 -8.19
N GLU A 116 1.58 12.85 -9.51
CA GLU A 116 1.84 11.81 -10.49
C GLU A 116 3.21 12.03 -11.11
N SER A 117 3.97 10.95 -11.23
CA SER A 117 5.18 10.91 -12.04
C SER A 117 4.95 9.93 -13.18
N GLN A 118 5.08 10.41 -14.41
CA GLN A 118 4.92 9.59 -15.61
C GLN A 118 5.90 8.41 -15.62
N LEU A 119 7.18 8.67 -15.33
CA LEU A 119 8.21 7.62 -15.28
C LEU A 119 7.88 6.55 -14.25
N ARG A 120 7.40 6.97 -13.07
CA ARG A 120 7.02 6.04 -12.00
C ARG A 120 5.80 5.22 -12.40
N ARG A 121 4.77 5.87 -12.97
CA ARG A 121 3.58 5.21 -13.49
C ARG A 121 3.92 4.15 -14.53
N GLU A 122 4.77 4.47 -15.50
CA GLU A 122 5.19 3.52 -16.54
C GLU A 122 5.95 2.32 -15.94
N SER A 123 6.85 2.56 -14.98
CA SER A 123 7.58 1.51 -14.27
C SER A 123 6.65 0.60 -13.47
N ASP A 124 5.73 1.19 -12.71
CA ASP A 124 4.79 0.45 -11.87
C ASP A 124 3.77 -0.33 -12.69
N LEU A 125 3.30 0.22 -13.83
CA LEU A 125 2.45 -0.52 -14.78
C LEU A 125 3.18 -1.73 -15.37
N LYS A 126 4.45 -1.58 -15.78
CA LYS A 126 5.26 -2.72 -16.25
C LYS A 126 5.46 -3.78 -15.16
N ASN A 127 5.65 -3.36 -13.91
CA ASN A 127 5.79 -4.29 -12.79
C ASN A 127 4.47 -4.97 -12.45
N LEU A 128 3.35 -4.26 -12.51
CA LEU A 128 2.01 -4.80 -12.32
C LEU A 128 1.69 -5.85 -13.38
N ASP A 129 1.94 -5.55 -14.65
CA ASP A 129 1.74 -6.49 -15.76
C ASP A 129 2.55 -7.79 -15.55
N LYS A 130 3.82 -7.67 -15.17
CA LYS A 130 4.66 -8.83 -14.81
C LYS A 130 4.08 -9.64 -13.65
N LYS A 131 3.47 -9.02 -12.64
CA LYS A 131 2.84 -9.74 -11.51
C LYS A 131 1.56 -10.44 -11.96
N ILE A 132 0.72 -9.77 -12.75
CA ILE A 132 -0.52 -10.33 -13.31
C ILE A 132 -0.20 -11.52 -14.23
N GLN A 133 0.89 -11.47 -15.00
CA GLN A 133 1.31 -12.57 -15.88
C GLN A 133 1.93 -13.76 -15.12
N LYS A 134 2.51 -13.53 -13.94
CA LYS A 134 3.15 -14.59 -13.13
C LYS A 134 2.19 -15.33 -12.22
N GLU A 135 1.22 -14.64 -11.63
CA GLU A 135 0.26 -15.25 -10.71
C GLU A 135 -0.57 -16.42 -11.32
N PRO A 136 -0.99 -16.41 -12.61
CA PRO A 136 -1.73 -17.51 -13.23
C PRO A 136 -1.00 -18.84 -13.17
N VAL A 137 0.34 -18.85 -13.30
CA VAL A 137 1.14 -20.07 -13.23
C VAL A 137 1.03 -20.72 -11.86
N GLU A 138 1.09 -19.92 -10.80
CA GLU A 138 0.93 -20.39 -9.42
C GLU A 138 -0.52 -20.78 -9.11
N VAL A 139 -1.50 -20.01 -9.62
CA VAL A 139 -2.93 -20.32 -9.52
C VAL A 139 -3.22 -21.67 -10.17
N ASP A 140 -2.81 -21.89 -11.40
CA ASP A 140 -3.04 -23.14 -12.13
C ASP A 140 -2.40 -24.34 -11.44
N LYS A 141 -1.16 -24.19 -10.94
CA LYS A 141 -0.48 -25.24 -10.18
C LYS A 141 -1.25 -25.62 -8.92
N LYS A 142 -1.71 -24.63 -8.17
CA LYS A 142 -2.49 -24.84 -6.93
C LYS A 142 -3.88 -25.40 -7.22
N LEU A 143 -4.55 -24.93 -8.28
CA LEU A 143 -5.85 -25.45 -8.72
C LEU A 143 -5.76 -26.89 -9.21
N ARG A 144 -4.70 -27.28 -9.94
CA ARG A 144 -4.48 -28.69 -10.33
C ARG A 144 -4.40 -29.60 -9.11
N THR A 145 -3.69 -29.17 -8.07
CA THR A 145 -3.58 -29.90 -6.81
C THR A 145 -4.95 -30.03 -6.14
N LEU A 146 -5.69 -28.92 -6.04
CA LEU A 146 -7.03 -28.89 -5.45
C LEU A 146 -8.04 -29.75 -6.21
N LYS A 147 -8.01 -29.76 -7.55
CA LYS A 147 -8.89 -30.58 -8.40
C LYS A 147 -8.65 -32.07 -8.22
N SER A 148 -7.43 -32.48 -7.89
CA SER A 148 -7.10 -33.89 -7.59
C SER A 148 -7.40 -34.30 -6.15
N GLU A 149 -7.59 -33.33 -5.25
CA GLU A 149 -7.90 -33.57 -3.85
C GLU A 149 -9.34 -34.09 -3.71
N LYS A 150 -9.55 -34.97 -2.73
CA LYS A 150 -10.86 -35.54 -2.40
C LYS A 150 -11.29 -35.07 -1.02
N PHE A 151 -12.56 -34.73 -0.88
CA PHE A 151 -13.13 -34.16 0.34
C PHE A 151 -14.22 -35.06 0.90
N ALA A 152 -14.33 -35.08 2.23
CA ALA A 152 -15.31 -35.88 2.95
C ALA A 152 -16.72 -35.29 2.83
N CYS A 153 -16.83 -33.97 2.68
CA CYS A 153 -18.10 -33.29 2.52
C CYS A 153 -18.01 -32.05 1.60
N LEU A 154 -19.17 -31.61 1.09
CA LEU A 154 -19.28 -30.40 0.25
C LEU A 154 -18.73 -29.14 0.96
N PRO A 155 -19.06 -28.86 2.24
CA PRO A 155 -18.51 -27.68 2.94
C PRO A 155 -16.98 -27.63 3.01
N ASP A 156 -16.32 -28.77 3.17
CA ASP A 156 -14.85 -28.84 3.24
C ASP A 156 -14.24 -28.47 1.90
N ALA A 157 -14.80 -29.00 0.81
CA ALA A 157 -14.40 -28.73 -0.56
C ALA A 157 -14.53 -27.24 -0.92
N GLU A 158 -15.64 -26.62 -0.53
CA GLU A 158 -15.84 -25.18 -0.71
C GLU A 158 -14.86 -24.35 0.12
N THR A 159 -14.67 -24.72 1.38
CA THR A 159 -13.81 -23.97 2.32
C THR A 159 -12.36 -24.01 1.88
N ALA A 160 -11.87 -25.18 1.46
CA ALA A 160 -10.54 -25.34 0.89
C ALA A 160 -10.35 -24.46 -0.34
N THR A 161 -11.34 -24.45 -1.25
CA THR A 161 -11.31 -23.61 -2.47
C THR A 161 -11.26 -22.12 -2.12
N LYS A 162 -12.14 -21.64 -1.24
CA LYS A 162 -12.19 -20.23 -0.80
C LYS A 162 -10.87 -19.82 -0.15
N LYS A 163 -10.33 -20.65 0.76
CA LYS A 163 -9.05 -20.40 1.46
C LYS A 163 -7.86 -20.38 0.50
N LEU A 164 -7.87 -21.21 -0.54
CA LEU A 164 -6.82 -21.19 -1.56
C LEU A 164 -6.79 -19.84 -2.28
N LEU A 165 -7.97 -19.39 -2.74
CA LEU A 165 -8.11 -18.19 -3.57
C LEU A 165 -7.89 -16.88 -2.81
N THR A 166 -8.08 -16.85 -1.48
CA THR A 166 -7.72 -15.68 -0.66
C THR A 166 -6.22 -15.36 -0.68
N ASN A 167 -5.36 -16.31 -1.07
CA ASN A 167 -3.91 -16.08 -1.16
C ASN A 167 -3.50 -15.37 -2.46
N PHE A 168 -4.41 -15.27 -3.45
CA PHE A 168 -4.13 -14.63 -4.72
C PHE A 168 -4.70 -13.22 -4.76
N LEU A 169 -3.90 -12.28 -5.27
CA LEU A 169 -4.20 -10.86 -5.24
C LEU A 169 -5.00 -10.43 -6.47
N TYR A 170 -4.66 -10.96 -7.65
CA TYR A 170 -5.22 -10.55 -8.94
C TYR A 170 -6.18 -11.55 -9.55
N HIS A 171 -6.42 -12.69 -8.88
CA HIS A 171 -7.38 -13.70 -9.31
C HIS A 171 -8.48 -13.88 -8.26
N GLU A 172 -9.69 -14.18 -8.72
CA GLU A 172 -10.83 -14.45 -7.86
C GLU A 172 -11.67 -15.62 -8.36
N LEU A 173 -12.49 -16.14 -7.45
CA LEU A 173 -13.40 -17.23 -7.74
C LEU A 173 -14.52 -16.72 -8.63
N ARG A 174 -14.66 -17.32 -9.82
CA ARG A 174 -15.80 -17.07 -10.70
C ARG A 174 -16.90 -18.11 -10.48
N GLU A 175 -16.50 -19.37 -10.40
CA GLU A 175 -17.43 -20.49 -10.30
C GLU A 175 -16.76 -21.65 -9.55
N ILE A 176 -17.52 -22.29 -8.67
CA ILE A 176 -17.17 -23.53 -8.01
C ILE A 176 -18.28 -24.55 -8.27
N ASN A 177 -17.90 -25.71 -8.75
CA ASN A 177 -18.78 -26.86 -8.89
C ASN A 177 -18.18 -28.02 -8.08
N VAL A 178 -18.96 -28.64 -7.22
CA VAL A 178 -18.52 -29.78 -6.42
C VAL A 178 -19.26 -31.01 -6.90
N GLN A 179 -18.52 -32.02 -7.32
CA GLN A 179 -19.06 -33.24 -7.90
C GLN A 179 -18.76 -34.42 -6.99
N GLU A 180 -19.72 -35.33 -6.88
CA GLU A 180 -19.53 -36.61 -6.23
C GLU A 180 -18.91 -37.59 -7.24
N VAL A 181 -17.80 -38.21 -6.86
CA VAL A 181 -16.99 -39.10 -7.70
C VAL A 181 -16.97 -40.47 -7.05
N GLU A 182 -17.60 -41.44 -7.70
CA GLU A 182 -17.58 -42.83 -7.26
C GLU A 182 -16.15 -43.39 -7.35
N SER A 183 -15.63 -43.83 -6.21
CA SER A 183 -14.28 -44.41 -6.11
C SER A 183 -14.38 -45.84 -5.60
N LYS A 184 -13.79 -46.79 -6.33
CA LYS A 184 -13.85 -48.24 -6.02
C LYS A 184 -13.11 -48.63 -4.74
N SER A 185 -12.28 -47.74 -4.17
CA SER A 185 -11.37 -48.05 -3.05
C SER A 185 -11.47 -47.11 -1.85
N ASP A 186 -12.17 -45.99 -1.97
CA ASP A 186 -12.17 -44.94 -0.93
C ASP A 186 -13.52 -44.21 -0.92
N SER A 187 -14.48 -44.72 -0.13
CA SER A 187 -15.85 -44.16 -0.04
C SER A 187 -15.98 -43.01 0.97
N TYR A 188 -14.92 -42.75 1.76
CA TYR A 188 -14.92 -41.72 2.80
C TYR A 188 -14.73 -40.29 2.28
N PHE A 189 -14.24 -40.13 1.04
CA PHE A 189 -13.98 -38.82 0.43
C PHE A 189 -14.56 -38.76 -0.99
N PRO A 190 -15.90 -38.69 -1.14
CA PRO A 190 -16.53 -38.82 -2.44
C PRO A 190 -16.55 -37.50 -3.22
N TYR A 191 -16.14 -36.36 -2.66
CA TYR A 191 -16.29 -35.07 -3.34
C TYR A 191 -15.00 -34.56 -3.98
N GLN A 192 -15.10 -34.03 -5.20
CA GLN A 192 -14.04 -33.29 -5.88
C GLN A 192 -14.57 -31.94 -6.39
N VAL A 193 -13.65 -30.97 -6.58
CA VAL A 193 -14.01 -29.62 -7.03
C VAL A 193 -13.57 -29.35 -8.45
N GLU A 194 -14.44 -28.70 -9.21
CA GLU A 194 -14.11 -28.02 -10.44
C GLU A 194 -14.24 -26.51 -10.22
N VAL A 195 -13.12 -25.80 -10.41
CA VAL A 195 -13.02 -24.37 -10.10
C VAL A 195 -12.67 -23.61 -11.37
N LYS A 196 -13.41 -22.52 -11.61
CA LYS A 196 -13.07 -21.50 -12.61
C LYS A 196 -12.69 -20.20 -11.90
N VAL A 197 -11.56 -19.64 -12.31
CA VAL A 197 -11.05 -18.36 -11.82
C VAL A 197 -11.12 -17.30 -12.91
N SER A 198 -11.23 -16.04 -12.50
CA SER A 198 -11.11 -14.87 -13.37
C SER A 198 -10.14 -13.87 -12.77
N LEU A 199 -9.73 -12.89 -13.58
CA LEU A 199 -9.00 -11.74 -13.07
C LEU A 199 -9.90 -10.89 -12.17
N ARG A 200 -9.32 -10.39 -11.07
CA ARG A 200 -9.95 -9.41 -10.19
C ARG A 200 -9.72 -8.01 -10.76
N GLU A 201 -10.56 -7.61 -11.71
CA GLU A 201 -10.41 -6.35 -12.45
C GLU A 201 -10.38 -5.13 -11.52
N SER A 202 -11.26 -5.09 -10.51
CA SER A 202 -11.34 -4.00 -9.52
C SER A 202 -10.01 -3.74 -8.80
N LYS A 203 -9.27 -4.80 -8.45
CA LYS A 203 -7.96 -4.69 -7.80
C LYS A 203 -6.88 -4.24 -8.76
N ILE A 204 -6.92 -4.73 -10.00
CA ILE A 204 -5.99 -4.35 -11.07
C ILE A 204 -6.16 -2.87 -11.41
N GLU A 205 -7.40 -2.41 -11.60
CA GLU A 205 -7.71 -1.00 -11.87
C GLU A 205 -7.25 -0.09 -10.75
N LEU A 206 -7.47 -0.49 -9.50
CA LEU A 206 -6.99 0.26 -8.34
C LEU A 206 -5.46 0.39 -8.32
N GLU A 207 -4.72 -0.68 -8.66
CA GLU A 207 -3.25 -0.62 -8.70
C GLU A 207 -2.71 0.14 -9.92
N LYS A 208 -3.50 0.25 -11.00
CA LYS A 208 -3.18 1.14 -12.13
C LYS A 208 -3.26 2.63 -11.74
N LYS A 209 -4.10 3.00 -10.76
CA LYS A 209 -4.17 4.36 -10.22
C LYS A 209 -2.96 4.64 -9.31
N HIS A 210 -1.84 5.05 -9.91
CA HIS A 210 -0.60 5.32 -9.17
C HIS A 210 -0.46 6.78 -8.77
N TRP A 211 -1.05 7.15 -7.62
CA TRP A 211 -0.90 8.49 -7.04
C TRP A 211 -0.07 8.44 -5.76
N SER A 212 0.82 9.40 -5.58
CA SER A 212 1.46 9.66 -4.29
C SER A 212 0.87 10.91 -3.66
N ILE A 213 0.37 10.78 -2.44
CA ILE A 213 -0.12 11.91 -1.66
C ILE A 213 0.98 12.32 -0.69
N TYR A 214 1.36 13.58 -0.72
CA TYR A 214 2.28 14.19 0.20
C TYR A 214 1.55 15.21 1.06
N PHE A 215 2.04 15.42 2.28
CA PHE A 215 1.61 16.51 3.12
C PHE A 215 2.82 17.19 3.75
N GLY A 216 2.80 18.51 3.76
CA GLY A 216 3.71 19.28 4.59
C GLY A 216 3.03 20.48 5.23
N ASN A 217 3.34 20.73 6.50
CA ASN A 217 2.87 21.89 7.22
C ASN A 217 3.70 23.11 6.81
N LYS A 218 3.13 23.99 5.97
CA LYS A 218 3.68 25.33 5.71
C LYS A 218 3.13 26.26 6.79
N ARG A 219 4.00 26.98 7.50
CA ARG A 219 3.54 28.10 8.33
C ARG A 219 2.69 29.04 7.46
N PRO A 220 1.53 29.54 7.95
CA PRO A 220 0.93 30.70 7.32
C PRO A 220 1.98 31.82 7.33
N ARG A 221 2.13 32.48 6.18
CA ARG A 221 2.95 33.69 6.07
C ARG A 221 2.32 34.80 6.88
#